data_AF-A0A6H9HC18-F1
#
_entry.id   AF-A0A6H9HC18-F1
#
_cell.length_a   1.000
_cell.length_b   1.000
_cell.length_c   1.000
_cell.angle_alpha   90.00
_cell.angle_beta   90.00
_cell.angle_gamma   90.00
#
_symmetry.space_group_name_H-M   'P 1'
#
loop_
_entity.id
_entity.type
_entity.pdbx_description
1 polymer ?
#
loop_
_entity_poly.entity_id
_entity_poly.type
_entity_poly.pdbx_seq_one_letter_code
_entity_poly.pdbx_strand_id
1 'polypeptide(L)' 'MLDTTTYLSTQDNPGGPILRLIDREPHELCEDYSELSEGEAEPTSLGRSIGGAVSIALLGATVIYFYLAV' A
#
# COMPACT_ATOMS: atom_id res chain seq x y z
N MET A 1 6.65 -3.97 15.15
CA MET A 1 5.58 -4.70 15.89
C MET A 1 5.89 -6.19 15.81
N LEU A 2 5.52 -7.02 16.79
CA LEU A 2 5.76 -8.47 16.71
C LEU A 2 4.71 -9.13 15.81
N ASP A 3 5.14 -9.93 14.84
CA ASP A 3 4.26 -10.73 13.97
C ASP A 3 3.54 -11.82 14.76
N THR A 4 2.33 -11.50 15.21
CA THR A 4 1.54 -12.44 15.98
C THR A 4 1.02 -13.59 15.12
N THR A 5 0.85 -13.37 13.80
CA THR A 5 0.38 -14.39 12.85
C THR A 5 1.45 -15.46 12.63
N THR A 6 2.68 -15.05 12.33
CA THR A 6 3.80 -15.99 12.20
C THR A 6 4.11 -16.67 13.53
N TYR A 7 4.02 -15.95 14.65
CA TYR A 7 4.18 -16.52 15.98
C TYR A 7 3.19 -17.66 16.25
N LEU A 8 1.89 -17.42 16.04
CA LEU A 8 0.84 -18.42 16.26
C LEU A 8 0.98 -19.62 15.30
N SER A 9 1.36 -19.37 14.03
CA SER A 9 1.52 -20.41 13.02
C SER A 9 2.71 -21.35 13.30
N THR A 10 3.73 -20.86 14.00
CA THR A 10 4.99 -21.59 14.21
C THR A 10 5.20 -22.05 15.66
N GLN A 11 4.21 -21.86 16.52
CA GLN A 11 4.32 -22.14 17.96
C GLN A 11 4.69 -23.60 18.24
N ASP A 12 4.13 -24.54 17.48
CA ASP A 12 4.32 -25.97 17.67
C ASP A 12 5.47 -26.56 16.83
N ASN A 13 6.27 -25.71 16.18
CA ASN A 13 7.42 -26.19 15.43
C ASN A 13 8.47 -26.80 16.39
N PRO A 14 9.17 -27.87 15.98
CA PRO A 14 10.19 -28.52 16.81
C PRO A 14 11.37 -27.61 17.19
N GLY A 15 11.56 -26.51 16.45
CA GLY A 15 12.54 -25.46 16.73
C GLY A 15 12.01 -24.27 17.56
N GLY A 16 10.75 -24.32 17.99
CA GLY A 16 10.05 -23.23 18.68
C GLY A 16 9.46 -22.15 17.75
N PRO A 17 8.75 -21.17 18.33
CA PRO A 17 8.09 -20.11 17.59
C PRO A 17 9.08 -19.16 16.91
N ILE A 18 8.78 -18.80 15.66
CA ILE A 18 9.55 -17.81 14.91
C ILE A 18 9.09 -16.42 15.33
N LEU A 19 9.98 -15.70 16.03
CA LEU A 19 9.77 -14.30 16.42
C LEU A 19 10.25 -13.39 15.30
N ARG A 20 9.32 -12.92 14.47
CA ARG A 20 9.59 -11.92 13.44
C ARG A 20 9.08 -10.55 13.86
N LEU A 21 9.95 -9.55 13.77
CA LEU A 21 9.54 -8.15 13.82
C LEU A 21 9.07 -7.76 12.42
N ILE A 22 7.84 -7.26 12.32
CA ILE A 22 7.35 -6.60 11.10
C ILE A 22 7.51 -5.10 11.31
N ASP A 23 8.18 -4.46 10.37
CA ASP A 23 8.03 -3.02 10.15
C ASP A 23 6.57 -2.76 9.83
N ARG A 24 5.99 -1.66 10.29
CA ARG A 24 4.56 -1.36 10.08
C ARG A 24 4.31 -1.20 8.59
N GLU A 25 4.08 -2.30 7.87
CA GLU A 25 3.66 -2.25 6.49
C GLU A 25 2.24 -1.68 6.49
N PRO A 26 1.97 -0.69 5.63
CA PRO A 26 0.65 -0.10 5.55
C PRO A 26 -0.30 -1.23 5.15
N HIS A 27 -1.14 -1.65 6.10
CA HIS A 27 -2.11 -2.71 5.87
C HIS A 27 -2.90 -2.37 4.61
N GLU A 28 -2.95 -3.32 3.68
CA GLU A 28 -3.80 -3.21 2.49
C GLU A 28 -5.18 -2.71 2.95
N LEU A 29 -5.61 -1.62 2.31
CA LEU A 29 -6.81 -0.85 2.62
C LEU A 29 -7.99 -1.79 2.89
N CYS A 30 -8.25 -2.04 4.17
CA CYS A 30 -9.58 -2.43 4.59
C CYS A 30 -10.40 -1.14 4.45
N GLU A 31 -11.22 -1.09 3.41
CA GLU A 31 -12.20 -0.04 3.20
C GLU A 31 -13.08 0.05 4.45
N ASP A 32 -12.74 0.97 5.35
CA ASP A 32 -13.69 1.48 6.30
C ASP A 32 -13.70 3.00 6.19
N TYR A 33 -14.79 3.50 5.64
CA TYR A 33 -15.07 4.91 5.48
C TYR A 33 -15.33 5.50 6.87
N SER A 34 -14.27 5.82 7.61
CA SER A 34 -14.43 6.59 8.82
C SER A 34 -13.15 7.36 9.15
N GLU A 35 -13.36 8.63 9.44
CA GLU A 35 -12.42 9.55 10.10
C GLU A 35 -11.56 10.40 9.16
N LEU A 36 -12.04 11.63 8.98
CA LEU A 36 -11.23 12.82 8.84
C LEU A 36 -9.94 12.71 9.66
N SER A 37 -8.83 12.41 9.02
CA SER A 37 -7.50 12.77 9.54
C SER A 37 -6.98 13.90 8.67
N GLU A 38 -7.50 15.09 8.92
CA GLU A 38 -6.80 16.32 8.60
C GLU A 38 -5.43 16.26 9.27
N GLY A 39 -4.37 16.38 8.48
CA GLY A 39 -3.04 16.64 9.01
C GLY A 39 -2.21 15.40 9.29
N GLU A 40 -1.80 14.72 8.23
CA GLU A 40 -0.41 14.25 8.12
C GLU A 40 -0.11 14.05 6.64
N ALA A 41 0.23 15.16 5.98
CA ALA A 41 0.98 15.09 4.73
C ALA A 41 2.34 14.48 5.06
N GLU A 42 2.39 13.14 5.11
CA GLU A 42 3.64 12.39 5.04
C GLU A 42 4.48 12.99 3.91
N PRO A 43 5.80 13.15 4.07
CA PRO A 43 6.64 13.67 3.02
C PRO A 43 6.56 12.70 1.85
N THR A 44 5.69 12.98 0.89
CA THR A 44 5.52 12.24 -0.35
C THR A 44 6.90 12.20 -0.99
N SER A 45 7.56 11.06 -0.84
CA SER A 45 8.79 10.76 -1.56
C SER A 45 8.49 11.09 -3.02
N LEU A 46 9.29 11.98 -3.61
CA LEU A 46 9.03 12.55 -4.95
C LEU A 46 8.70 11.47 -6.00
N GLY A 47 9.14 10.22 -5.79
CA GLY A 47 8.76 9.07 -6.61
C GLY A 47 7.26 8.78 -6.66
N ARG A 48 6.49 8.94 -5.56
CA ARG A 48 5.05 8.67 -5.54
C ARG A 48 4.26 9.71 -6.36
N SER A 49 4.65 10.98 -6.29
CA SER A 49 3.99 12.04 -7.06
C SER A 49 4.29 11.95 -8.55
N ILE A 50 5.54 11.64 -8.91
CA ILE A 50 5.94 11.44 -10.31
C ILE A 50 5.25 10.22 -10.91
N GLY A 51 5.23 9.08 -10.19
CA GLY A 51 4.54 7.88 -10.65
C GLY A 51 3.04 8.11 -10.85
N GLY A 52 2.39 8.83 -9.94
CA GLY A 52 0.99 9.25 -10.06
C GLY A 52 0.75 10.11 -11.31
N ALA A 53 1.55 11.16 -11.50
CA ALA A 53 1.41 12.06 -12.65
C ALA A 53 1.58 11.34 -14.01
N VAL A 54 2.56 10.43 -14.12
CA VAL A 54 2.78 9.65 -15.34
C VAL A 54 1.59 8.72 -15.62
N SER A 55 1.06 8.06 -14.60
CA SER A 55 -0.09 7.16 -14.76
C SER A 55 -1.35 7.90 -15.27
N ILE A 56 -1.62 9.09 -14.74
CA ILE A 56 -2.75 9.94 -15.17
C ILE A 56 -2.54 10.43 -16.61
N ALA A 57 -1.32 10.83 -16.97
CA ALA A 57 -1.01 11.29 -18.32
C ALA A 57 -1.21 10.17 -19.37
N LEU A 58 -0.77 8.95 -19.06
CA LEU A 58 -1.00 7.79 -19.94
C LEU A 58 -2.49 7.47 -20.08
N LEU A 59 -3.23 7.49 -18.98
CA LEU A 59 -4.68 7.27 -19.01
C LEU A 59 -5.38 8.32 -19.89
N GLY A 60 -5.08 9.62 -19.68
CA GLY A 60 -5.63 10.68 -20.52
C GLY A 60 -5.27 10.53 -22.01
N ALA A 61 -4.01 10.22 -22.32
CA ALA A 61 -3.56 10.02 -23.69
C ALA A 61 -4.29 8.86 -24.38
N THR A 62 -4.50 7.74 -23.69
CA THR A 62 -5.23 6.60 -24.24
C THR A 62 -6.69 6.94 -24.53
N VAL A 63 -7.38 7.64 -23.62
CA VAL A 63 -8.77 8.07 -23.83
C VAL A 63 -8.88 9.03 -25.02
N ILE A 64 -7.98 10.02 -25.12
CA ILE A 64 -7.95 10.96 -26.25
C ILE A 64 -7.69 10.22 -27.56
N TYR A 65 -6.74 9.28 -27.57
CA TYR A 65 -6.43 8.49 -28.76
C TYR A 65 -7.66 7.71 -29.24
N PHE A 66 -8.35 7.00 -28.33
CA PHE A 66 -9.57 6.28 -28.70
C PHE A 66 -10.69 7.22 -29.14
N TYR A 67 -10.85 8.39 -28.52
CA TYR A 67 -11.84 9.38 -28.94
C TYR A 67 -11.58 9.92 -30.35
N LEU A 68 -10.31 10.09 -30.74
CA LEU A 68 -9.95 10.57 -32.08
C LEU A 68 -9.90 9.45 -33.13
N ALA A 69 -9.68 8.21 -32.70
CA ALA A 69 -9.58 7.04 -33.58
C ALA A 69 -10.96 6.45 -33.93
N VAL A 70 -12.00 6.77 -33.15
CA VAL A 70 -13.42 6.43 -33.39
C VAL A 70 -14.07 7.54 -34.19
#